data_AF-A0A427DWH3-F1
#
_entry.id   AF-A0A427DWH3-F1
#
_cell.length_a   1.000
_cell.length_b   1.000
_cell.length_c   1.000
_cell.angle_alpha   90.00
_cell.angle_beta   90.00
_cell.angle_gamma   90.00
#
_symmetry.space_group_name_H-M   'P 1'
#
loop_
_entity.id
_entity.type
_entity.pdbx_description
1 polymer ?
#
loop_
_entity_poly.entity_id
_entity_poly.type
_entity_poly.pdbx_seq_one_letter_code
_entity_poly.pdbx_strand_id
1 'polypeptide(L)'
;MIGIPKTGTLENGRIAANVTSGYQFSTADGRPARLAIIDDQGNVVEAGDAVAREAWNVCVAVIKNFKIGQGHIVVHSAPPGGVTVSSSRAQDD
;
A
#
# COMPACT_ATOMS: atom_id res chain seq x y z
N MET A 1 0.60 17.60 1.18
CA MET A 1 -0.76 17.11 0.88
C MET A 1 -1.45 16.91 2.22
N ILE A 2 -2.43 17.77 2.57
CA ILE A 2 -3.17 17.66 3.83
C ILE A 2 -4.59 17.18 3.47
N GLY A 3 -5.00 16.00 3.93
CA GLY A 3 -6.30 15.39 3.65
C GLY A 3 -6.21 13.95 3.13
N ILE A 4 -7.32 13.19 3.25
CA ILE A 4 -7.44 11.84 2.66
C ILE A 4 -7.58 12.00 1.15
N PRO A 5 -6.72 11.37 0.32
CA PRO A 5 -6.86 11.42 -1.13
C PRO A 5 -8.22 10.89 -1.58
N LYS A 6 -8.89 11.60 -2.50
CA LYS A 6 -10.11 11.11 -3.14
C LYS A 6 -9.76 9.98 -4.12
N THR A 7 -10.37 8.82 -3.94
CA THR A 7 -10.27 7.68 -4.88
C THR A 7 -11.49 7.61 -5.80
N GLY A 8 -11.46 6.70 -6.79
CA GLY A 8 -12.59 6.50 -7.72
C GLY A 8 -12.71 7.58 -8.80
N THR A 9 -11.58 8.13 -9.23
CA THR A 9 -11.52 9.21 -10.24
C THR A 9 -11.24 8.72 -11.66
N LEU A 10 -10.96 7.42 -11.85
CA LEU A 10 -10.72 6.83 -13.16
C LEU A 10 -12.05 6.48 -13.83
N GLU A 11 -12.21 6.84 -15.11
CA GLU A 11 -13.42 6.54 -15.90
C GLU A 11 -13.47 5.07 -16.35
N ASN A 12 -12.33 4.54 -16.82
CA ASN A 12 -12.27 3.25 -17.54
C ASN A 12 -11.55 2.15 -16.77
N GLY A 13 -10.95 2.47 -15.63
CA GLY A 13 -10.13 1.55 -14.84
C GLY A 13 -10.50 1.59 -13.36
N ARG A 14 -10.17 0.51 -12.67
CA ARG A 14 -10.33 0.35 -11.22
C ARG A 14 -8.99 -0.08 -10.65
N ILE A 15 -8.64 0.52 -9.51
CA ILE A 15 -7.49 0.14 -8.71
C ILE A 15 -8.01 -0.25 -7.33
N ALA A 16 -7.64 -1.45 -6.90
CA ALA A 16 -7.91 -1.93 -5.54
C ALA A 16 -6.59 -2.39 -4.92
N ALA A 17 -6.46 -2.29 -3.61
CA ALA A 17 -5.32 -2.85 -2.90
C ALA A 17 -5.66 -3.15 -1.44
N ASN A 18 -4.97 -4.13 -0.90
CA ASN A 18 -4.85 -4.33 0.54
C ASN A 18 -3.39 -4.69 0.88
N VAL A 19 -3.09 -4.79 2.18
CA VAL A 19 -1.73 -5.06 2.67
C VAL A 19 -1.13 -6.38 2.14
N THR A 20 -1.97 -7.34 1.78
CA THR A 20 -1.55 -8.66 1.31
C THR A 20 -1.46 -8.74 -0.21
N SER A 21 -2.42 -8.17 -0.93
CA SER A 21 -2.48 -8.27 -2.40
C SER A 21 -1.58 -7.30 -3.13
N GLY A 22 -1.22 -6.16 -2.50
CA GLY A 22 -0.71 -5.01 -3.23
C GLY A 22 -1.75 -4.47 -4.23
N TYR A 23 -1.30 -3.72 -5.23
CA TYR A 23 -2.18 -3.16 -6.26
C TYR A 23 -2.74 -4.24 -7.20
N GLN A 24 -4.05 -4.16 -7.42
CA GLN A 24 -4.81 -4.94 -8.39
C GLN A 24 -5.54 -3.99 -9.34
N PHE A 25 -5.56 -4.35 -10.62
CA PHE A 25 -6.09 -3.51 -11.69
C PHE A 25 -7.14 -4.27 -12.50
N SER A 26 -8.26 -3.61 -12.76
CA SER A 26 -9.27 -4.09 -13.69
C SER A 26 -9.83 -2.96 -14.53
N THR A 27 -10.35 -3.29 -15.70
CA THR A 27 -11.15 -2.37 -16.53
C THR A 27 -12.51 -2.12 -15.88
N ALA A 28 -13.24 -1.10 -16.36
CA ALA A 28 -14.57 -0.78 -15.85
C ALA A 28 -15.56 -1.95 -15.95
N ASP A 29 -15.41 -2.81 -16.97
CA ASP A 29 -16.18 -4.04 -17.22
C ASP A 29 -15.61 -5.30 -16.52
N GLY A 30 -14.57 -5.14 -15.69
CA GLY A 30 -14.07 -6.20 -14.81
C GLY A 30 -13.00 -7.12 -15.41
N ARG A 31 -12.53 -6.87 -16.64
CA ARG A 31 -11.42 -7.62 -17.22
C ARG A 31 -10.10 -7.29 -16.51
N PRO A 32 -9.15 -8.24 -16.42
CA PRO A 32 -7.82 -7.96 -15.86
C PRO A 32 -7.11 -6.84 -16.61
N ALA A 33 -6.51 -5.91 -15.87
CA ALA A 33 -5.68 -4.84 -16.40
C ALA A 33 -4.28 -4.87 -15.75
N ARG A 34 -3.35 -4.08 -16.29
CA ARG A 34 -1.97 -3.99 -15.81
C ARG A 34 -1.54 -2.53 -15.67
N LEU A 35 -0.70 -2.25 -14.69
CA LEU A 35 -0.03 -0.96 -14.56
C LEU A 35 1.07 -0.83 -15.63
N ALA A 36 1.25 0.37 -16.17
CA ALA A 36 2.30 0.68 -17.13
C ALA A 36 2.96 2.02 -16.79
N ILE A 37 4.27 2.11 -17.02
CA ILE A 37 5.01 3.36 -17.11
C ILE A 37 5.02 3.75 -18.58
N ILE A 38 4.49 4.93 -18.89
CA ILE A 38 4.43 5.48 -20.24
C ILE A 38 5.33 6.71 -20.26
N ASP A 39 6.24 6.78 -21.22
CA ASP A 39 7.11 7.96 -21.40
C ASP A 39 6.34 9.13 -22.02
N ASP A 40 7.02 10.27 -22.16
CA ASP A 40 6.45 11.50 -22.72
C ASP A 40 6.12 11.40 -24.22
N GLN A 41 6.65 10.39 -24.92
CA GLN A 41 6.34 10.09 -26.32
C GLN A 41 5.15 9.13 -26.47
N GLY A 42 4.61 8.60 -25.37
CA GLY A 42 3.51 7.65 -25.36
C GLY A 42 3.93 6.19 -25.51
N ASN A 43 5.23 5.88 -25.42
CA ASN A 43 5.70 4.50 -25.43
C ASN A 43 5.54 3.86 -24.05
N VAL A 44 5.12 2.59 -24.02
CA VAL A 44 5.15 1.79 -22.81
C VAL A 44 6.59 1.36 -22.53
N VAL A 45 7.20 1.92 -21.48
CA VAL A 45 8.57 1.60 -21.06
C VAL A 45 8.60 0.29 -20.28
N GLU A 46 7.64 0.09 -19.39
CA GLU A 46 7.46 -1.14 -18.63
C GLU A 46 5.98 -1.33 -18.29
N ALA A 47 5.52 -2.58 -18.23
CA ALA A 47 4.16 -2.89 -17.82
C ALA A 47 4.05 -4.23 -17.09
N GLY A 48 3.00 -4.37 -16.29
CA GLY A 48 2.65 -5.62 -15.62
C GLY A 48 2.97 -5.64 -14.14
N ASP A 49 3.10 -6.86 -13.63
CA ASP A 49 3.06 -7.12 -12.18
C ASP A 49 4.33 -6.61 -11.48
N ALA A 50 5.45 -6.51 -12.20
CA ALA A 50 6.69 -5.92 -11.71
C ALA A 50 6.49 -4.43 -11.40
N VAL A 51 5.93 -3.67 -12.35
CA VAL A 51 5.60 -2.24 -12.17
C VAL A 51 4.60 -2.04 -11.04
N ALA A 52 3.55 -2.87 -10.97
CA ALA A 52 2.56 -2.82 -9.90
C ALA A 52 3.18 -3.03 -8.51
N ARG A 53 4.09 -4.00 -8.39
CA ARG A 53 4.80 -4.30 -7.14
C ARG A 53 5.73 -3.16 -6.74
N GLU A 54 6.46 -2.58 -7.69
CA GLU A 54 7.38 -1.49 -7.41
C GLU A 54 6.64 -0.22 -6.96
N ALA A 55 5.55 0.15 -7.66
CA ALA A 55 4.71 1.26 -7.28
C ALA A 55 4.12 1.09 -5.86
N TRP A 56 3.69 -0.13 -5.52
CA TRP A 56 3.20 -0.46 -4.18
C TRP A 56 4.29 -0.32 -3.12
N ASN A 57 5.49 -0.86 -3.39
CA ASN A 57 6.63 -0.79 -2.48
C ASN A 57 7.03 0.65 -2.16
N VAL A 58 7.12 1.51 -3.19
CA VAL A 58 7.42 2.94 -3.02
C VAL A 58 6.35 3.61 -2.15
N CYS A 59 5.07 3.37 -2.42
CA CYS A 59 3.96 3.92 -1.63
C CYS A 59 4.03 3.51 -0.15
N VAL A 60 4.26 2.22 0.11
CA VAL A 60 4.40 1.69 1.48
C VAL A 60 5.63 2.27 2.18
N ALA A 61 6.77 2.40 1.48
CA ALA A 61 7.99 2.96 2.04
C ALA A 61 7.80 4.42 2.46
N VAL A 62 7.16 5.25 1.63
CA VAL A 62 6.86 6.65 1.96
C VAL A 62 6.03 6.77 3.24
N ILE A 63 4.95 5.98 3.35
CA ILE A 63 4.08 6.03 4.55
C ILE A 63 4.80 5.52 5.80
N LYS A 64 5.58 4.44 5.70
CA LYS A 64 6.37 3.94 6.84
C LYS A 64 7.38 4.97 7.31
N ASN A 65 8.14 5.56 6.38
CA ASN A 65 9.13 6.58 6.70
C ASN A 65 8.49 7.82 7.33
N PHE A 66 7.34 8.26 6.81
CA PHE A 66 6.58 9.37 7.40
C PHE A 66 6.14 9.07 8.84
N LYS A 67 5.58 7.88 9.08
CA LYS A 67 5.12 7.46 10.41
C LYS A 67 6.29 7.27 11.40
N ILE A 68 7.42 6.73 10.96
CA ILE A 68 8.63 6.61 11.77
C ILE A 68 9.17 7.99 12.13
N GLY A 69 9.29 8.90 11.14
CA GLY A 69 9.78 10.26 11.36
C GLY A 69 8.91 11.10 12.31
N GLN A 70 7.61 10.79 12.41
CA GLN A 70 6.69 11.41 13.37
C GLN A 70 6.61 10.70 14.72
N GLY A 71 7.34 9.59 14.91
CA GLY A 71 7.27 8.79 16.14
C GLY A 71 5.96 8.00 16.30
N HIS A 72 5.13 7.89 15.26
CA HIS A 72 3.89 7.11 15.29
C HIS A 72 4.12 5.59 15.31
N ILE A 73 5.31 5.14 14.91
CA ILE A 73 5.71 3.72 14.94
C ILE A 73 6.81 3.57 15.98
N VAL A 74 6.56 2.73 16.99
CA VAL A 74 7.56 2.26 17.95
C VAL A 74 7.88 0.81 17.65
N VAL A 75 9.16 0.49 17.44
CA VAL A 75 9.61 -0.89 17.25
C VAL A 75 10.06 -1.44 18.58
N HIS A 76 9.44 -2.52 19.02
CA HIS A 76 9.80 -3.22 20.25
C HIS A 76 10.69 -4.42 19.95
N SER A 77 11.69 -4.65 20.80
CA SER A 77 12.45 -5.90 20.87
C SER A 77 12.20 -6.59 22.20
N ALA A 78 12.31 -7.91 22.23
CA ALA A 78 12.34 -8.69 23.46
C ALA A 78 13.52 -9.67 23.43
N PRO A 79 14.17 -9.94 24.58
CA PRO A 79 15.21 -10.96 24.65
C PRO A 79 14.62 -12.35 24.31
N PRO A 80 15.40 -13.23 23.66
CA PRO A 80 14.96 -14.61 23.42
C PRO A 80 14.56 -15.29 24.73
N GLY A 81 13.32 -15.79 24.80
CA GLY A 81 12.77 -16.46 26.00
C GLY A 81 12.06 -15.54 27.01
N GLY A 82 11.91 -14.25 26.73
CA GLY A 82 11.09 -13.36 27.57
C GLY A 82 9.60 -13.71 27.48
N VAL A 83 8.93 -13.86 28.63
CA VAL A 83 7.48 -14.11 28.70
C VAL A 83 6.73 -12.88 28.17
N THR A 84 6.10 -13.00 27.01
CA THR A 84 5.13 -12.01 26.54
C THR A 84 3.89 -12.10 27.41
N VAL A 85 3.79 -11.24 28.43
CA VAL A 85 2.55 -11.10 29.20
C VAL A 85 1.53 -10.42 28.28
N SER A 86 0.64 -11.21 27.68
CA SER A 86 -0.49 -10.70 26.91
C SER A 86 -1.40 -9.93 27.85
N SER A 87 -1.34 -8.60 27.82
CA SER A 87 -2.28 -7.76 28.54
C SER A 87 -3.65 -7.85 27.86
N SER A 88 -4.51 -8.75 28.35
CA SER A 88 -5.95 -8.68 28.10
C SER A 88 -6.48 -7.45 28.86
N ARG A 89 -6.69 -6.33 28.16
CA ARG A 89 -7.57 -5.29 28.71
C ARG A 89 -8.99 -5.83 28.68
N ALA A 90 -9.53 -6.10 29.87
CA ALA A 90 -10.94 -6.30 30.09
C ALA A 90 -11.69 -5.08 29.54
N GLN A 91 -12.64 -5.35 28.66
CA GLN A 91 -13.69 -4.43 28.28
C GLN A 91 -14.75 -4.52 29.38
N ASP A 92 -14.62 -3.69 30.41
CA ASP A 92 -15.75 -3.34 31.26
C ASP A 92 -16.27 -1.98 30.76
N ASP A 93 -17.40 -2.04 30.05
CA ASP A 93 -18.49 -1.05 30.03
C ASP A 93 -19.67 -1.63 29.21
#